data_AF-A0A558AUL7-F1
#
_entry.id   AF-A0A558AUL7-F1
#
_cell.length_a   1.000
_cell.length_b   1.000
_cell.length_c   1.000
_cell.angle_alpha   90.00
_cell.angle_beta   90.00
_cell.angle_gamma   90.00
#
_symmetry.space_group_name_H-M   'P 1'
#
loop_
_entity.id
_entity.type
_entity.pdbx_description
1 polymer ?
#
loop_
_entity_poly.entity_id
_entity_poly.type
_entity_poly.pdbx_seq_one_letter_code
_entity_poly.pdbx_strand_id
1 'polypeptide(L)'
;MTGDGAASVAGHLPRLSLKSGRPGAPRSWTAWLPAALCGAIAVAMVFFQGSYRLAETWLAGKLVRTVVGQHAWPLPGEPVLLFETSASPGAMAIRVSLACSSVLLVAPLFLISGALFLSSARSRARIPLATLAAFVIIVIANNIRLGLIMVLASRFGRTGLDWGHILVGSLVMLTAGGIAILSYLKIAAGSRAGRHRKEGER
;
A
#
# COMPACT_ATOMS: atom_id res chain seq x y z
N MET A 1 -81.55 33.79 -19.25
CA MET A 1 -81.45 32.34 -19.46
C MET A 1 -80.09 32.06 -20.08
N THR A 2 -79.30 31.20 -19.40
CA THR A 2 -78.17 30.36 -19.87
C THR A 2 -77.05 31.06 -20.67
N GLY A 3 -75.81 31.16 -20.16
CA GLY A 3 -74.79 30.09 -20.12
C GLY A 3 -74.00 30.16 -21.44
N ASP A 4 -72.71 30.53 -21.49
CA ASP A 4 -71.53 29.69 -21.21
C ASP A 4 -70.28 30.61 -21.11
N GLY A 5 -69.32 30.47 -20.20
CA GLY A 5 -69.01 29.33 -19.34
C GLY A 5 -67.79 28.56 -19.86
N ALA A 6 -66.63 28.84 -19.25
CA ALA A 6 -65.44 27.98 -19.15
C ALA A 6 -64.33 28.09 -20.22
N ALA A 7 -63.36 28.97 -19.89
CA ALA A 7 -61.98 28.88 -20.33
C ALA A 7 -61.35 27.56 -19.89
N SER A 8 -60.86 26.77 -20.86
CA SER A 8 -59.99 25.62 -20.62
C SER A 8 -58.54 26.11 -20.56
N VAL A 9 -58.07 26.44 -19.36
CA VAL A 9 -56.64 26.66 -19.08
C VAL A 9 -56.12 25.40 -18.39
N ALA A 10 -55.63 24.47 -19.19
CA ALA A 10 -54.97 23.27 -18.73
C ALA A 10 -53.61 23.64 -18.11
N GLY A 11 -53.61 23.88 -16.79
CA GLY A 11 -52.41 24.07 -16.00
C GLY A 11 -51.52 22.83 -16.01
N HIS A 12 -50.41 22.90 -16.74
CA HIS A 12 -49.29 21.97 -16.61
C HIS A 12 -48.59 22.21 -15.27
N LEU A 13 -49.03 21.50 -14.22
CA LEU A 13 -48.26 21.43 -12.98
C LEU A 13 -47.08 20.46 -13.17
N PRO A 14 -45.83 20.91 -12.97
CA PRO A 14 -44.69 19.99 -12.94
C PRO A 14 -44.83 19.07 -11.73
N ARG A 15 -44.93 17.76 -11.99
CA ARG A 15 -44.86 16.73 -10.94
C ARG A 15 -43.52 16.85 -10.23
N LEU A 16 -43.52 17.44 -9.03
CA LEU A 16 -42.42 17.35 -8.08
C LEU A 16 -42.24 15.88 -7.70
N SER A 17 -41.36 15.21 -8.44
CA SER A 17 -40.84 13.88 -8.12
C SER A 17 -40.00 14.02 -6.86
N LEU A 18 -40.65 13.87 -5.70
CA LEU A 18 -40.01 13.63 -4.42
C LEU A 18 -39.16 12.36 -4.60
N LYS A 19 -37.86 12.55 -4.87
CA LYS A 19 -36.84 11.53 -4.71
C LYS A 19 -36.95 11.06 -3.26
N SER A 20 -37.69 9.97 -3.06
CA SER A 20 -37.68 9.22 -1.82
C SER A 20 -36.22 8.87 -1.56
N GLY A 21 -35.64 9.55 -0.57
CA GLY A 21 -34.33 9.22 -0.04
C GLY A 21 -34.43 7.80 0.46
N ARG A 22 -34.01 6.84 -0.37
CA ARG A 22 -33.91 5.44 0.03
C ARG A 22 -33.09 5.43 1.32
N PRO A 23 -33.63 4.93 2.45
CA PRO A 23 -32.85 4.81 3.68
C PRO A 23 -31.59 4.02 3.32
N GLY A 24 -30.43 4.59 3.68
CA GLY A 24 -29.13 4.03 3.36
C GLY A 24 -29.12 2.55 3.73
N ALA A 25 -28.95 1.68 2.73
CA ALA A 25 -28.94 0.24 2.95
C ALA A 25 -28.02 -0.09 4.14
N PRO A 26 -28.45 -0.97 5.07
CA PRO A 26 -27.68 -1.27 6.27
C PRO A 26 -26.26 -1.66 5.86
N ARG A 27 -25.26 -0.99 6.45
CA ARG A 27 -23.83 -1.27 6.26
C ARG A 27 -23.63 -2.77 6.48
N SER A 28 -23.50 -3.50 5.37
CA SER A 28 -23.44 -4.95 5.36
C SER A 28 -22.31 -5.43 6.28
N TRP A 29 -22.64 -6.25 7.29
CA TRP A 29 -21.71 -6.94 8.20
C TRP A 29 -20.48 -7.50 7.46
N THR A 30 -20.64 -7.90 6.19
CA THR A 30 -19.60 -8.37 5.29
C THR A 30 -18.42 -7.41 5.07
N ALA A 31 -18.56 -6.11 5.36
CA ALA A 31 -17.47 -5.13 5.29
C ALA A 31 -16.61 -5.08 6.56
N TRP A 32 -17.16 -5.50 7.70
CA TRP A 32 -16.45 -5.50 8.99
C TRP A 32 -15.43 -6.63 9.10
N LEU A 33 -15.73 -7.80 8.53
CA LEU A 33 -14.80 -8.94 8.50
C LEU A 33 -13.45 -8.59 7.83
N PRO A 34 -13.40 -8.09 6.57
CA PRO A 34 -12.14 -7.73 5.94
C PRO A 34 -11.46 -6.54 6.63
N ALA A 35 -12.23 -5.59 7.17
CA ALA A 35 -11.66 -4.48 7.91
C ALA A 35 -11.00 -4.92 9.23
N ALA A 36 -11.67 -5.79 9.99
CA ALA A 36 -11.14 -6.39 11.20
C ALA A 36 -9.92 -7.26 10.89
N LEU A 37 -9.94 -8.01 9.78
CA LEU A 37 -8.79 -8.77 9.31
C LEU A 37 -7.60 -7.86 8.98
N CYS A 38 -7.79 -6.79 8.22
CA CYS A 38 -6.73 -5.81 7.93
C CYS A 38 -6.20 -5.16 9.21
N GLY A 39 -7.07 -4.80 10.16
CA GLY A 39 -6.69 -4.27 11.45
C GLY A 39 -5.88 -5.27 12.28
N ALA A 40 -6.32 -6.53 12.33
CA ALA A 40 -5.63 -7.61 13.02
C ALA A 40 -4.24 -7.88 12.40
N ILE A 41 -4.13 -7.85 11.07
CA ILE A 41 -2.84 -7.98 10.38
C ILE A 41 -1.91 -6.81 10.75
N ALA A 42 -2.40 -5.57 10.72
CA ALA A 42 -1.59 -4.41 11.08
C ALA A 42 -1.09 -4.49 12.54
N VAL A 43 -1.97 -4.86 13.48
CA VAL A 43 -1.62 -5.06 14.89
C VAL A 43 -0.62 -6.19 15.04
N ALA A 44 -0.86 -7.35 14.40
CA ALA A 44 0.05 -8.48 14.43
C ALA A 44 1.44 -8.10 13.89
N MET A 45 1.53 -7.30 12.82
CA MET A 45 2.83 -6.86 12.30
C MET A 45 3.60 -5.98 13.29
N VAL A 46 2.92 -5.17 14.10
CA VAL A 46 3.55 -4.35 15.14
C VAL A 46 4.02 -5.21 16.32
N PHE A 47 3.18 -6.14 16.79
CA PHE A 47 3.55 -7.03 17.90
C PHE A 47 4.64 -8.04 17.52
N PHE A 48 4.58 -8.61 16.31
CA PHE A 48 5.53 -9.58 15.79
C PHE A 48 6.62 -8.95 14.90
N GLN A 49 6.90 -7.65 15.09
CA GLN A 49 7.91 -6.90 14.35
C GLN A 49 9.30 -7.56 14.39
N GLY A 50 9.65 -8.24 15.50
CA GLY A 50 10.91 -8.96 15.65
C GLY A 50 11.02 -10.10 14.65
N SER A 51 10.02 -10.99 14.62
CA SER A 51 9.94 -12.11 13.68
C SER A 51 9.87 -11.64 12.23
N TYR A 52 9.15 -10.55 11.96
CA TYR A 52 9.09 -9.96 10.62
C TYR A 52 10.46 -9.46 10.15
N ARG A 53 11.19 -8.76 11.03
CA ARG A 53 12.57 -8.31 10.73
C ARG A 53 13.53 -9.47 10.50
N LEU A 54 13.36 -10.60 11.21
CA LEU A 54 14.14 -11.81 10.93
C LEU A 54 13.86 -12.34 9.53
N ALA A 55 12.60 -12.41 9.12
CA ALA A 55 12.20 -12.82 7.78
C ALA A 55 12.74 -11.86 6.70
N GLU A 56 12.68 -10.54 6.93
CA GLU A 56 13.26 -9.54 6.03
C GLU A 56 14.78 -9.70 5.90
N THR A 57 15.47 -9.91 7.01
CA THR A 57 16.92 -10.10 7.04
C THR A 57 17.32 -11.36 6.28
N TRP A 58 16.59 -12.46 6.47
CA TRP A 58 16.82 -13.71 5.76
C TRP A 58 16.58 -13.57 4.25
N LEU A 59 15.47 -12.93 3.86
CA LEU A 59 15.14 -12.70 2.45
C LEU A 59 16.16 -11.79 1.76
N ALA A 60 16.55 -10.70 2.43
CA ALA A 60 17.56 -9.77 1.93
C ALA A 60 18.92 -10.47 1.75
N GLY A 61 19.35 -11.28 2.73
CA GLY A 61 20.60 -12.05 2.62
C GLY A 61 20.60 -13.02 1.45
N LYS A 62 19.48 -13.72 1.24
CA LYS A 62 19.31 -14.61 0.08
C LYS A 62 19.37 -13.84 -1.25
N LEU A 63 18.64 -12.72 -1.34
CA LEU A 63 18.59 -11.90 -2.55
C LEU A 63 19.96 -11.32 -2.89
N VAL A 64 20.65 -10.74 -1.90
CA VAL A 64 21.99 -10.17 -2.11
C VAL A 64 22.96 -11.25 -2.58
N ARG A 65 22.95 -12.44 -1.97
CA ARG A 65 23.78 -13.55 -2.42
C ARG A 65 23.48 -13.94 -3.87
N THR A 66 22.20 -14.00 -4.26
CA THR A 66 21.81 -14.42 -5.62
C THR A 66 22.03 -13.36 -6.70
N VAL A 67 21.83 -12.07 -6.37
CA VAL A 67 21.81 -10.98 -7.36
C VAL A 67 23.16 -10.28 -7.43
N VAL A 68 23.78 -10.04 -6.28
CA VAL A 68 25.04 -9.29 -6.16
C VAL A 68 26.24 -10.25 -6.13
N GLY A 69 26.03 -11.51 -5.74
CA GLY A 69 27.11 -12.48 -5.55
C GLY A 69 27.93 -12.23 -4.29
N GLN A 70 27.50 -11.32 -3.40
CA GLN A 70 28.17 -11.10 -2.13
C GLN A 70 27.81 -12.18 -1.11
N HIS A 71 28.84 -12.68 -0.41
CA HIS A 71 28.67 -13.59 0.70
C HIS A 71 28.09 -12.85 1.90
N ALA A 72 26.81 -13.09 2.12
CA ALA A 72 25.94 -12.46 3.10
C ALA A 72 25.29 -13.55 3.95
N TRP A 73 25.48 -13.51 5.26
CA TRP A 73 24.90 -14.50 6.16
C TRP A 73 24.05 -13.82 7.24
N PRO A 74 22.76 -14.16 7.35
CA PRO A 74 21.94 -13.70 8.47
C PRO A 74 22.37 -14.40 9.76
N LEU A 75 22.50 -13.66 10.85
CA LEU A 75 22.80 -14.25 12.16
C LEU A 75 21.52 -14.92 12.70
N PRO A 76 21.56 -16.21 13.11
CA PRO A 76 20.37 -16.90 13.59
C PRO A 76 19.75 -16.21 14.80
N GLY A 77 18.44 -15.95 14.76
CA GLY A 77 17.69 -15.35 15.87
C GLY A 77 17.87 -13.84 16.06
N GLU A 78 18.76 -13.20 15.28
CA GLU A 78 19.03 -11.77 15.36
C GLU A 78 18.76 -11.09 14.01
N PRO A 79 18.16 -9.88 13.98
CA PRO A 79 17.97 -9.11 12.75
C PRO A 79 19.28 -8.42 12.35
N VAL A 80 20.33 -9.23 12.19
CA VAL A 80 21.71 -8.83 11.90
C VAL A 80 22.19 -9.61 10.68
N LEU A 81 22.84 -8.90 9.77
CA LEU A 81 23.32 -9.45 8.52
C LEU A 81 24.83 -9.20 8.42
N LEU A 82 25.59 -10.29 8.36
CA LEU A 82 27.04 -10.30 8.31
C LEU A 82 27.51 -10.41 6.86
N PHE A 83 28.56 -9.67 6.52
CA PHE A 83 29.16 -9.71 5.19
C PHE A 83 30.62 -9.34 5.19
N GLU A 84 31.32 -9.91 4.23
CA GLU A 84 32.72 -9.58 3.95
C GLU A 84 32.79 -8.29 3.13
N THR A 85 33.71 -7.43 3.52
CA THR A 85 33.97 -6.16 2.84
C THR A 85 35.40 -6.15 2.31
N SER A 86 35.58 -5.61 1.11
CA SER A 86 36.92 -5.39 0.55
C SER A 86 37.60 -4.16 1.16
N ALA A 87 36.83 -3.29 1.82
CA ALA A 87 37.31 -2.03 2.38
C ALA A 87 37.90 -2.15 3.80
N SER A 88 37.72 -3.27 4.48
CA SER A 88 38.26 -3.53 5.83
C SER A 88 38.60 -5.01 5.97
N PRO A 89 39.77 -5.39 6.52
CA PRO A 89 40.06 -6.78 6.84
C PRO A 89 39.17 -7.22 8.03
N GLY A 90 37.96 -7.69 7.74
CA GLY A 90 37.00 -8.17 8.73
C GLY A 90 35.56 -8.26 8.20
N ALA A 91 34.74 -9.09 8.85
CA ALA A 91 33.32 -9.15 8.59
C ALA A 91 32.62 -7.91 9.20
N MET A 92 31.83 -7.19 8.39
CA MET A 92 30.95 -6.14 8.87
C MET A 92 29.56 -6.71 9.16
N ALA A 93 28.89 -6.13 10.15
CA ALA A 93 27.53 -6.50 10.53
C ALA A 93 26.60 -5.30 10.41
N ILE A 94 25.48 -5.45 9.70
CA ILE A 94 24.39 -4.48 9.68
C ILE A 94 23.25 -5.01 10.53
N ARG A 95 22.86 -4.24 11.55
CA ARG A 95 21.63 -4.50 12.33
C ARG A 95 20.46 -3.83 11.62
N VAL A 96 19.50 -4.63 11.13
CA VAL A 96 18.28 -4.15 10.49
C VAL A 96 17.37 -3.56 11.57
N SER A 97 17.37 -2.24 11.73
CA SER A 97 16.53 -1.51 12.70
C SER A 97 15.08 -1.38 12.21
N LEU A 98 14.19 -0.88 13.08
CA LEU A 98 12.79 -0.60 12.70
C LEU A 98 12.66 0.41 11.57
N ALA A 99 13.56 1.39 11.51
CA ALA A 99 13.62 2.36 10.41
C ALA A 99 13.99 1.71 9.06
N CYS A 100 14.58 0.52 9.07
CA CYS A 100 14.91 -0.28 7.89
C CYS A 100 13.85 -1.31 7.51
N SER A 101 12.78 -1.43 8.31
CA SER A 101 11.75 -2.43 8.08
C SER A 101 10.60 -1.86 7.26
N SER A 102 10.05 -2.69 6.38
CA SER A 102 8.84 -2.32 5.63
C SER A 102 7.59 -2.27 6.51
N VAL A 103 7.64 -2.79 7.75
CA VAL A 103 6.52 -2.76 8.72
C VAL A 103 5.93 -1.37 8.89
N LEU A 104 6.78 -0.33 8.93
CA LEU A 104 6.33 1.06 9.10
C LEU A 104 5.46 1.58 7.96
N LEU A 105 5.58 1.02 6.75
CA LEU A 105 4.77 1.41 5.59
C LEU A 105 3.65 0.41 5.33
N VAL A 106 3.88 -0.88 5.60
CA VAL A 106 2.89 -1.93 5.40
C VAL A 106 1.76 -1.84 6.42
N ALA A 107 2.07 -1.62 7.71
CA ALA A 107 1.04 -1.51 8.75
C ALA A 107 0.01 -0.40 8.46
N PRO A 108 0.40 0.86 8.18
CA PRO A 108 -0.58 1.90 7.84
C PRO A 108 -1.30 1.62 6.51
N LEU A 109 -0.67 0.98 5.53
CA LEU A 109 -1.34 0.55 4.29
C LEU A 109 -2.52 -0.39 4.59
N PHE A 110 -2.34 -1.37 5.47
CA PHE A 110 -3.41 -2.27 5.90
C PHE A 110 -4.51 -1.54 6.67
N LEU A 111 -4.15 -0.60 7.54
CA LEU A 111 -5.15 0.23 8.26
C LEU A 111 -6.00 1.07 7.30
N ILE A 112 -5.38 1.72 6.32
CA ILE A 112 -6.07 2.51 5.28
C ILE A 112 -6.98 1.60 4.44
N SER A 113 -6.50 0.41 4.08
CA SER A 113 -7.28 -0.60 3.35
C SER A 113 -8.51 -1.04 4.14
N GLY A 114 -8.33 -1.32 5.44
CA GLY A 114 -9.42 -1.63 6.37
C GLY A 114 -10.45 -0.51 6.45
N ALA A 115 -10.01 0.73 6.66
CA ALA A 115 -10.90 1.90 6.68
C ALA A 115 -11.69 2.07 5.37
N LEU A 116 -11.07 1.78 4.22
CA LEU A 116 -11.73 1.80 2.91
C LEU A 116 -12.77 0.69 2.74
N PHE A 117 -12.61 -0.48 3.37
CA PHE A 117 -13.66 -1.49 3.42
C PHE A 117 -14.89 -1.04 4.23
N LEU A 118 -14.69 -0.29 5.33
CA LEU A 118 -15.80 0.31 6.10
C LEU A 118 -16.50 1.45 5.37
N SER A 119 -15.81 2.13 4.45
CA SER A 119 -16.40 3.11 3.56
C SER A 119 -17.24 2.41 2.49
N SER A 120 -18.40 2.96 2.10
CA SER A 120 -19.31 2.32 1.13
C SER A 120 -18.79 2.34 -0.33
N ALA A 121 -17.47 2.25 -0.52
CA ALA A 121 -16.84 2.28 -1.81
C ALA A 121 -17.38 1.15 -2.70
N ARG A 122 -17.88 1.53 -3.88
CA ARG A 122 -18.45 0.68 -4.95
C ARG A 122 -17.50 -0.43 -5.45
N SER A 123 -16.27 -0.49 -4.93
CA SER A 123 -15.11 -1.18 -5.46
C SER A 123 -14.48 -2.17 -4.44
N ARG A 124 -15.26 -2.74 -3.52
CA ARG A 124 -14.73 -3.63 -2.46
C ARG A 124 -13.91 -4.81 -2.98
N ALA A 125 -14.23 -5.32 -4.18
CA ALA A 125 -13.50 -6.41 -4.81
C ALA A 125 -12.09 -6.02 -5.31
N ARG A 126 -11.82 -4.72 -5.54
CA ARG A 126 -10.51 -4.24 -6.01
C ARG A 126 -9.58 -3.80 -4.88
N ILE A 127 -10.14 -3.51 -3.70
CA ILE A 127 -9.37 -3.18 -2.50
C ILE A 127 -8.32 -4.26 -2.18
N PRO A 128 -8.64 -5.57 -2.09
CA PRO A 128 -7.63 -6.57 -1.74
C PRO A 128 -6.53 -6.67 -2.80
N LEU A 129 -6.86 -6.52 -4.08
CA LEU A 129 -5.87 -6.49 -5.17
C LEU A 129 -4.98 -5.24 -5.09
N ALA A 130 -5.55 -4.08 -4.79
CA ALA A 130 -4.82 -2.84 -4.60
C ALA A 130 -3.87 -2.93 -3.40
N THR A 131 -4.36 -3.45 -2.26
CA THR A 131 -3.56 -3.68 -1.05
C THR A 131 -2.42 -4.65 -1.32
N LEU A 132 -2.70 -5.76 -2.01
CA LEU A 132 -1.67 -6.75 -2.36
C LEU A 132 -0.61 -6.15 -3.29
N ALA A 133 -1.02 -5.41 -4.32
CA ALA A 133 -0.08 -4.75 -5.24
C ALA A 133 0.82 -3.75 -4.49
N ALA A 134 0.24 -2.89 -3.66
CA ALA A 134 1.00 -1.93 -2.86
C ALA A 134 1.93 -2.62 -1.85
N PHE A 135 1.46 -3.68 -1.19
CA PHE A 135 2.28 -4.48 -0.28
C PHE A 135 3.50 -5.08 -1.01
N VAL A 136 3.29 -5.70 -2.17
CA VAL A 136 4.37 -6.29 -2.97
C VAL A 136 5.40 -5.23 -3.38
N ILE A 137 4.94 -4.05 -3.85
CA ILE A 137 5.83 -2.94 -4.22
C ILE A 137 6.70 -2.52 -3.03
N ILE A 138 6.10 -2.35 -1.85
CA ILE A 138 6.83 -1.92 -0.64
C ILE A 138 7.85 -2.97 -0.21
N VAL A 139 7.49 -4.26 -0.22
CA VAL A 139 8.39 -5.35 0.16
C VAL A 139 9.57 -5.44 -0.81
N ILE A 140 9.32 -5.34 -2.11
CA ILE A 140 10.39 -5.36 -3.12
C ILE A 140 11.32 -4.16 -2.93
N ALA A 141 10.77 -2.96 -2.78
CA ALA A 141 11.56 -1.76 -2.56
C ALA A 141 12.40 -1.82 -1.29
N ASN A 142 11.87 -2.42 -0.21
CA ASN A 142 12.62 -2.61 1.01
C ASN A 142 13.81 -3.57 0.82
N ASN A 143 13.62 -4.66 0.08
CA ASN A 143 14.72 -5.57 -0.26
C ASN A 143 15.78 -4.89 -1.13
N ILE A 144 15.36 -4.08 -2.10
CA ILE A 144 16.28 -3.27 -2.93
C ILE A 144 17.08 -2.30 -2.04
N ARG A 145 16.42 -1.60 -1.12
CA ARG A 145 17.07 -0.71 -0.16
C ARG A 145 18.13 -1.44 0.67
N LEU A 146 17.78 -2.59 1.27
CA LEU A 146 18.74 -3.37 2.06
C LEU A 146 19.92 -3.83 1.22
N GLY A 147 19.68 -4.29 -0.01
CA GLY A 147 20.73 -4.67 -0.94
C GLY A 147 21.65 -3.51 -1.35
N LEU A 148 21.09 -2.32 -1.61
CA LEU A 148 21.88 -1.13 -1.94
C LEU A 148 22.74 -0.68 -0.77
N ILE A 149 22.19 -0.64 0.45
CA ILE A 149 22.96 -0.32 1.67
C ILE A 149 24.14 -1.28 1.79
N MET A 150 23.90 -2.56 1.54
CA MET A 150 24.92 -3.60 1.65
C MET A 150 26.04 -3.46 0.60
N VAL A 151 25.68 -3.19 -0.66
CA VAL A 151 26.63 -2.92 -1.75
C VAL A 151 27.46 -1.66 -1.47
N LEU A 152 26.83 -0.60 -0.96
CA LEU A 152 27.54 0.63 -0.62
C LEU A 152 28.47 0.40 0.57
N ALA A 153 28.02 -0.31 1.59
CA ALA A 153 28.83 -0.65 2.76
C ALA A 153 30.02 -1.55 2.42
N SER A 154 29.87 -2.47 1.46
CA SER A 154 30.97 -3.34 1.03
C SER A 154 32.03 -2.62 0.19
N ARG A 155 31.65 -1.58 -0.56
CA ARG A 155 32.58 -0.80 -1.38
C ARG A 155 33.22 0.37 -0.64
N PHE A 156 32.48 1.07 0.21
CA PHE A 156 32.90 2.33 0.83
C PHE A 156 32.97 2.25 2.38
N GLY A 157 32.82 1.05 2.96
CA GLY A 157 32.90 0.85 4.41
C GLY A 157 31.81 1.61 5.18
N ARG A 158 32.17 2.16 6.35
CA ARG A 158 31.24 2.89 7.24
C ARG A 158 30.59 4.09 6.57
N THR A 159 31.36 4.86 5.80
CA THR A 159 30.83 6.02 5.05
C THR A 159 29.77 5.57 4.06
N GLY A 160 30.01 4.48 3.32
CA GLY A 160 29.00 3.89 2.43
C GLY A 160 27.72 3.46 3.13
N LEU A 161 27.86 2.94 4.35
CA LEU A 161 26.73 2.55 5.19
C LEU A 161 25.89 3.76 5.59
N ASP A 162 26.52 4.88 5.97
CA ASP A 162 25.81 6.12 6.33
C ASP A 162 25.09 6.75 5.13
N TRP A 163 25.77 6.88 3.99
CA TRP A 163 25.14 7.39 2.75
C TRP A 163 24.03 6.47 2.24
N GLY A 164 24.24 5.16 2.30
CA GLY A 164 23.25 4.17 1.91
C GLY A 164 22.02 4.22 2.80
N HIS A 165 22.22 4.32 4.12
CA HIS A 165 21.15 4.27 5.10
C HIS A 165 20.30 5.55 5.08
N ILE A 166 20.94 6.72 5.00
CA ILE A 166 20.25 8.02 5.12
C ILE A 166 19.69 8.48 3.77
N LEU A 167 20.50 8.50 2.71
CA LEU A 167 20.12 9.12 1.44
C LEU A 167 19.51 8.13 0.47
N VAL A 168 20.24 7.07 0.13
CA VAL A 168 19.79 6.10 -0.88
C VAL A 168 18.54 5.37 -0.39
N GLY A 169 18.56 4.91 0.86
CA GLY A 169 17.44 4.20 1.47
C GLY A 169 16.17 5.06 1.52
N SER A 170 16.27 6.32 1.93
CA SER A 170 15.11 7.21 2.00
C SER A 170 14.54 7.52 0.61
N LEU A 171 15.39 7.79 -0.39
CA LEU A 171 14.95 8.07 -1.75
C LEU A 171 14.21 6.87 -2.38
N VAL A 172 14.74 5.66 -2.19
CA VAL A 172 14.10 4.42 -2.67
C VAL A 172 12.73 4.22 -2.01
N MET A 173 12.61 4.42 -0.69
CA MET A 173 11.33 4.22 -0.01
C MET A 173 10.31 5.31 -0.31
N LEU A 174 10.74 6.56 -0.51
CA LEU A 174 9.85 7.66 -0.92
C LEU A 174 9.28 7.42 -2.32
N THR A 175 10.14 7.07 -3.28
CA THR A 175 9.71 6.77 -4.65
C THR A 175 8.80 5.55 -4.70
N ALA A 176 9.18 4.47 -4.02
CA ALA A 176 8.36 3.26 -3.93
C ALA A 176 7.03 3.50 -3.21
N GLY A 177 7.02 4.28 -2.12
CA GLY A 177 5.80 4.67 -1.41
C GLY A 177 4.86 5.46 -2.31
N GLY A 178 5.38 6.41 -3.08
CA GLY A 178 4.62 7.15 -4.09
C GLY A 178 4.02 6.23 -5.15
N ILE A 179 4.82 5.32 -5.72
CA ILE A 179 4.36 4.34 -6.72
C ILE A 179 3.29 3.41 -6.12
N ALA A 180 3.48 2.94 -4.88
CA ALA A 180 2.54 2.08 -4.18
C ALA A 180 1.20 2.78 -3.96
N ILE A 181 1.20 4.04 -3.49
CA ILE A 181 -0.01 4.84 -3.30
C ILE A 181 -0.71 5.10 -4.63
N LEU A 182 0.03 5.53 -5.66
CA LEU A 182 -0.55 5.80 -6.99
C LEU A 182 -1.17 4.53 -7.60
N SER A 183 -0.48 3.38 -7.47
CA SER A 183 -0.97 2.09 -7.93
C SER A 183 -2.21 1.66 -7.14
N TYR A 184 -2.17 1.83 -5.82
CA TYR A 184 -3.30 1.56 -4.93
C TYR A 184 -4.52 2.37 -5.34
N LEU A 185 -4.38 3.69 -5.48
CA LEU A 185 -5.45 4.60 -5.88
C LEU A 185 -5.98 4.26 -7.28
N LYS A 186 -5.11 3.97 -8.25
CA LYS A 186 -5.50 3.61 -9.62
C LYS A 186 -6.34 2.33 -9.65
N ILE A 187 -5.93 1.30 -8.91
CA ILE A 187 -6.65 0.01 -8.83
C ILE A 187 -7.95 0.17 -8.04
N ALA A 188 -7.91 0.86 -6.90
CA ALA A 188 -9.06 1.06 -6.02
C ALA A 188 -10.14 1.94 -6.66
N ALA A 189 -9.76 3.05 -7.32
CA ALA A 189 -10.68 3.96 -7.98
C ALA A 189 -11.27 3.36 -9.27
N GLY A 190 -10.51 2.52 -9.98
CA GLY A 190 -10.93 1.98 -11.27
C GLY A 190 -10.96 3.02 -12.38
N SER A 191 -10.70 2.60 -13.61
CA SER A 191 -10.76 3.47 -14.79
C SER A 191 -12.12 4.17 -14.90
N ARG A 192 -12.20 5.45 -14.50
CA ARG A 192 -13.34 6.34 -14.76
C ARG A 192 -13.51 6.68 -16.25
N ALA A 193 -12.57 6.24 -17.09
CA ALA A 193 -12.58 6.51 -18.52
C ALA A 193 -13.53 5.55 -19.24
N GLY A 194 -14.71 6.03 -19.66
CA GLY A 194 -15.46 5.35 -20.72
C GLY A 194 -16.99 5.42 -20.70
N ARG A 195 -17.65 6.21 -19.84
CA ARG A 195 -19.13 6.25 -19.81
C ARG A 195 -19.79 7.58 -20.16
N HIS A 196 -19.07 8.49 -20.84
CA HIS A 196 -19.62 9.80 -21.24
C HIS A 196 -19.57 10.09 -22.75
N ARG A 197 -19.29 9.10 -23.61
CA ARG A 197 -19.22 9.26 -25.08
C ARG A 197 -20.13 8.27 -25.80
N LYS A 198 -21.44 8.28 -25.51
CA LYS A 198 -22.47 7.57 -26.31
C LYS A 198 -23.86 8.22 -26.23
N GLU A 199 -23.95 9.54 -26.10
CA GLU A 199 -25.24 10.24 -26.02
C GLU A 199 -25.32 11.50 -26.90
N GLY A 200 -24.47 11.60 -27.93
CA GLY A 200 -24.40 12.74 -28.86
C GLY A 200 -24.64 12.40 -30.33
N GLU A 201 -25.13 11.21 -30.65
CA GLU A 201 -25.49 10.82 -32.03
C GLU A 201 -26.84 10.11 -32.00
N ARG A 202 -27.92 10.90 -31.95
CA ARG A 202 -29.24 10.56 -32.48
C ARG A 202 -29.91 11.82 -32.98
#